data_AF-A0A941KKJ7-F1
#
_entry.id   AF-A0A941KKJ7-F1
#
_cell.length_a   1.000
_cell.length_b   1.000
_cell.length_c   1.000
_cell.angle_alpha   90.00
_cell.angle_beta   90.00
_cell.angle_gamma   90.00
#
_symmetry.space_group_name_H-M   'P 1'
#
loop_
_entity.id
_entity.type
_entity.pdbx_description
1 polymer ?
#
loop_
_entity_poly.entity_id
_entity_poly.type
_entity_poly.pdbx_seq_one_letter_code
_entity_poly.pdbx_strand_id
1 'polypeptide(L)'
;MDIPVMLVAMSPFIMVVAIVWIAFNASTKRRQATLKVIEEGIRGGQQMTPETIRALGMPRKDNNGDLKSGLILLAVAAALIVLGTMIGMVEGDEEAFFIMPAIAAFPGFIGLVLVGFGLTNGKKKDEA
;
A
#
# COMPACT_ATOMS: atom_id res chain seq x y z
N MET A 1 -7.68 22.28 25.37
CA MET A 1 -6.37 21.97 24.73
C MET A 1 -6.00 23.13 23.84
N ASP A 2 -4.81 23.68 24.00
CA ASP A 2 -4.32 24.78 23.16
C ASP A 2 -4.08 24.27 21.72
N ILE A 3 -4.43 25.09 20.72
CA ILE A 3 -4.23 24.80 19.29
C ILE A 3 -2.80 24.29 18.96
N PRO A 4 -1.71 24.84 19.56
CA PRO A 4 -0.35 24.36 19.31
C PRO A 4 -0.13 22.91 19.74
N VAL A 5 -0.69 22.48 20.88
CA VAL A 5 -0.52 21.12 21.41
C VAL A 5 -1.23 20.11 20.51
N MET A 6 -2.41 20.47 20.00
CA MET A 6 -3.17 19.63 19.06
C MET A 6 -2.41 19.42 17.74
N LEU A 7 -1.79 20.47 17.20
CA LEU A 7 -0.97 20.39 15.99
C LEU A 7 0.26 19.49 16.18
N VAL A 8 0.93 19.59 17.34
CA VAL A 8 2.09 18.74 17.66
C VAL A 8 1.66 17.28 17.75
N ALA A 9 0.56 16.97 18.45
CA ALA A 9 0.04 15.61 18.58
C ALA A 9 -0.42 15.00 17.24
N MET A 10 -0.94 15.81 16.31
CA MET A 10 -1.37 15.34 14.98
C MET A 10 -0.23 15.24 13.96
N SER A 11 0.90 15.89 14.21
CA SER A 11 2.03 15.94 13.27
C SER A 11 2.54 14.57 12.74
N PRO A 12 2.69 13.50 13.56
CA PRO A 12 3.13 12.21 13.02
C PRO A 12 2.09 11.57 12.09
N PHE A 13 0.80 11.75 12.37
CA PHE A 13 -0.28 11.21 11.54
C PHE A 13 -0.34 11.93 10.18
N ILE A 14 -0.23 13.26 10.19
CA ILE A 14 -0.18 14.08 8.96
C ILE A 14 1.04 13.70 8.12
N MET A 15 2.19 13.45 8.74
CA MET A 15 3.40 13.03 8.03
C MET A 15 3.21 11.72 7.28
N VAL A 16 2.61 10.71 7.91
CA VAL A 16 2.32 9.42 7.27
C VAL A 16 1.41 9.60 6.05
N VAL A 17 0.32 10.36 6.21
CA VAL A 17 -0.61 10.66 5.12
C VAL A 17 0.09 11.40 3.97
N ALA A 18 0.93 12.38 4.29
CA ALA A 18 1.67 13.15 3.30
C ALA A 18 2.65 12.27 2.50
N ILE A 19 3.41 11.40 3.17
CA ILE A 19 4.34 10.47 2.51
C ILE A 19 3.60 9.55 1.54
N VAL A 20 2.50 8.93 1.99
CA VAL A 20 1.68 8.04 1.16
C VAL A 20 1.09 8.79 -0.03
N TRP A 21 0.55 9.98 0.19
CA TRP A 21 -0.03 10.80 -0.87
C TRP A 21 1.00 11.21 -1.92
N ILE A 22 2.19 11.64 -1.51
CA ILE A 22 3.28 12.00 -2.43
C ILE A 22 3.70 10.79 -3.27
N ALA A 23 3.93 9.63 -2.62
CA ALA A 23 4.32 8.40 -3.31
C ALA A 23 3.27 7.95 -4.33
N PHE A 24 2.00 7.96 -3.93
CA PHE A 24 0.88 7.56 -4.79
C PHE A 24 0.72 8.53 -5.97
N ASN A 25 0.69 9.84 -5.71
CA ASN A 25 0.56 10.86 -6.75
C ASN A 25 1.73 10.83 -7.75
N ALA A 26 2.96 10.61 -7.27
CA ALA A 26 4.12 10.46 -8.13
C ALA A 26 4.00 9.22 -9.04
N SER A 27 3.50 8.10 -8.51
CA SER A 27 3.24 6.88 -9.29
C SER A 27 2.16 7.11 -10.36
N THR A 28 1.05 7.74 -10.00
CA THR A 28 -0.04 8.05 -10.94
C THR A 28 0.42 8.97 -12.07
N LYS A 29 1.19 10.01 -11.76
CA LYS A 29 1.75 10.95 -12.75
C LYS A 29 2.69 10.25 -13.72
N ARG A 30 3.56 9.35 -13.25
CA ARG A 30 4.44 8.55 -14.13
C ARG A 30 3.64 7.71 -15.12
N ARG A 31 2.59 7.03 -14.66
CA ARG A 31 1.72 6.22 -15.52
C ARG A 31 0.99 7.07 -16.57
N GLN A 32 0.46 8.23 -16.18
CA GLN A 32 -0.19 9.15 -17.11
C GLN A 32 0.79 9.68 -18.17
N ALA A 33 2.03 10.00 -17.78
CA ALA A 33 3.05 10.44 -18.71
C ALA A 33 3.38 9.36 -19.75
N THR A 34 3.58 8.10 -19.33
CA THR A 34 3.80 6.98 -20.25
C THR A 34 2.61 6.77 -21.19
N LEU A 35 1.38 6.83 -20.69
CA LEU A 35 0.18 6.69 -21.52
C LEU A 35 0.06 7.79 -22.57
N LYS A 36 0.40 9.03 -22.21
CA LYS A 36 0.41 10.16 -23.16
C LYS A 36 1.43 9.97 -24.28
N VAL A 37 2.62 9.44 -23.97
CA VAL A 37 3.64 9.12 -24.99
C VAL A 37 3.13 8.02 -25.93
N ILE A 38 2.48 6.99 -25.41
CA ILE A 38 1.89 5.91 -26.22
C ILE A 38 0.80 6.47 -27.13
N GLU A 39 -0.09 7.32 -26.60
CA GLU A 39 -1.15 7.95 -27.37
C GLU A 39 -0.60 8.79 -28.53
N GLU A 40 0.42 9.61 -28.27
CA GLU A 40 1.06 10.43 -29.29
C GLU A 40 1.76 9.59 -30.36
N GLY A 41 2.43 8.50 -29.95
CA GLY A 41 3.06 7.55 -30.88
C GLY A 41 2.05 6.88 -31.81
N ILE A 42 0.88 6.49 -31.29
CA ILE A 42 -0.22 5.93 -32.10
C ILE A 42 -0.76 6.98 -33.08
N ARG A 43 -0.96 8.23 -32.63
CA ARG A 43 -1.41 9.33 -33.50
C ARG A 43 -0.42 9.65 -34.62
N GLY A 44 0.88 9.50 -34.35
CA GLY A 44 1.95 9.61 -35.34
C GLY A 44 2.03 8.46 -36.34
N GLY A 45 1.12 7.48 -36.27
CA GLY A 45 1.10 6.32 -37.16
C GLY A 45 2.12 5.23 -36.82
N GLN A 46 2.80 5.34 -35.67
CA GLN A 46 3.79 4.37 -35.25
C GLN A 46 3.10 3.14 -34.63
N GLN A 47 3.41 1.95 -35.15
CA GLN A 47 2.89 0.72 -34.57
C GLN A 47 3.51 0.49 -33.19
N MET A 48 2.69 0.62 -32.15
CA MET A 48 3.09 0.34 -30.78
C MET A 48 2.98 -1.17 -30.54
N THR A 49 4.09 -1.90 -30.73
CA THR A 49 4.13 -3.32 -30.35
C THR A 49 4.14 -3.47 -28.83
N PRO A 50 3.72 -4.63 -28.30
CA PRO A 50 3.78 -4.89 -26.86
C PRO A 50 5.18 -4.71 -26.26
N GLU A 51 6.25 -4.99 -27.02
CA GLU A 51 7.63 -4.77 -26.58
C GLU A 51 7.98 -3.29 -26.48
N THR A 52 7.58 -2.45 -27.43
CA THR A 52 7.80 -1.01 -27.39
C THR A 52 7.07 -0.36 -26.22
N ILE A 53 5.82 -0.76 -25.97
CA ILE A 53 5.04 -0.27 -24.80
C ILE A 53 5.73 -0.65 -23.48
N ARG A 54 6.32 -1.84 -23.41
CA ARG A 54 7.08 -2.29 -22.22
C ARG A 54 8.35 -1.49 -22.04
N ALA A 55 9.07 -1.18 -23.12
CA ALA A 55 10.29 -0.36 -23.07
C ALA A 55 10.03 1.07 -22.56
N LEU A 56 8.82 1.60 -22.75
CA LEU A 56 8.37 2.90 -22.24
C LEU A 56 8.05 2.93 -20.74
N GLY A 57 8.38 1.86 -20.01
CA GLY A 57 8.24 1.80 -18.56
C GLY A 57 6.83 1.50 -18.07
N MET A 58 5.98 0.92 -18.93
CA MET A 58 4.64 0.49 -18.52
C MET A 58 4.78 -0.63 -17.48
N PRO A 59 4.28 -0.45 -16.25
CA PRO A 59 4.52 -1.39 -15.16
C PRO A 59 3.96 -2.77 -15.52
N ARG A 60 4.76 -3.82 -15.35
CA ARG A 60 4.25 -5.20 -15.44
C ARG A 60 3.23 -5.39 -14.32
N LYS A 61 2.19 -6.16 -14.57
CA LYS A 61 1.38 -6.73 -13.49
C LYS A 61 2.33 -7.62 -12.68
N ASP A 62 2.81 -7.11 -11.55
CA ASP A 62 3.64 -7.88 -10.64
C ASP A 62 2.73 -8.91 -9.99
N ASN A 63 2.86 -10.17 -10.41
CA ASN A 63 2.10 -11.27 -9.84
C ASN A 63 2.43 -11.49 -8.35
N ASN A 64 3.60 -11.01 -7.90
CA ASN A 64 4.01 -11.05 -6.50
C ASN A 64 3.67 -9.75 -5.76
N GLY A 65 3.06 -8.78 -6.44
CA GLY A 65 2.65 -7.50 -5.86
C GLY A 65 1.60 -7.69 -4.78
N ASP A 66 0.68 -8.63 -4.98
CA ASP A 66 -0.36 -8.97 -4.01
C ASP A 66 0.25 -9.64 -2.77
N LEU A 67 1.19 -10.58 -2.93
CA LEU A 67 1.86 -11.24 -1.81
C LEU A 67 2.66 -10.24 -0.95
N LYS A 68 3.47 -9.39 -1.58
CA LYS A 68 4.26 -8.38 -0.87
C LYS A 68 3.36 -7.39 -0.13
N SER A 69 2.34 -6.87 -0.81
CA SER A 69 1.40 -5.92 -0.21
C SER A 69 0.64 -6.55 0.95
N GLY A 70 0.25 -7.83 0.82
CA GLY A 70 -0.42 -8.57 1.88
C GLY A 70 0.45 -8.76 3.12
N LEU A 71 1.72 -9.14 2.94
CA LEU A 71 2.67 -9.30 4.05
C LEU A 71 2.95 -7.97 4.77
N ILE A 72 3.03 -6.86 4.03
CA ILE A 72 3.21 -5.52 4.62
C ILE A 72 2.00 -5.17 5.51
N LEU A 73 0.78 -5.43 5.05
CA LEU A 73 -0.43 -5.14 5.83
C LEU A 73 -0.54 -6.03 7.09
N LEU A 74 -0.14 -7.30 6.99
CA LEU A 74 -0.05 -8.17 8.17
C LEU A 74 0.97 -7.66 9.19
N ALA A 75 2.12 -7.16 8.74
CA ALA A 75 3.12 -6.56 9.62
C ALA A 75 2.58 -5.29 10.32
N VAL A 76 1.84 -4.44 9.59
CA VAL A 76 1.19 -3.26 10.18
C VAL A 76 0.14 -3.66 11.23
N ALA A 77 -0.69 -4.67 10.93
CA ALA A 77 -1.67 -5.19 11.90
C ALA A 77 -0.99 -5.72 13.17
N ALA A 78 0.08 -6.52 13.03
CA ALA A 78 0.86 -7.02 14.15
C ALA A 78 1.47 -5.88 14.98
N ALA A 79 2.02 -4.85 14.33
CA ALA A 79 2.57 -3.69 15.00
C ALA A 79 1.51 -2.92 15.83
N LEU A 80 0.29 -2.76 15.31
CA LEU A 80 -0.81 -2.11 16.02
C LEU A 80 -1.26 -2.91 17.25
N ILE A 81 -1.31 -4.24 17.16
CA ILE A 81 -1.62 -5.11 18.30
C ILE A 81 -0.56 -4.97 19.39
N VAL A 82 0.72 -5.03 19.01
CA VAL A 82 1.84 -4.84 19.95
C VAL A 82 1.77 -3.46 20.60
N LEU A 83 1.49 -2.42 19.82
CA LEU A 83 1.35 -1.06 20.33
C LEU A 83 0.24 -0.93 21.38
N GLY A 84 -0.96 -1.43 21.10
CA GLY A 84 -2.07 -1.41 22.07
C GLY A 84 -1.77 -2.20 23.34
N THR A 85 -1.07 -3.33 23.20
CA THR A 85 -0.65 -4.15 24.34
C THR A 85 0.35 -3.40 25.22
N MET A 86 1.33 -2.73 24.63
CA MET A 86 2.32 -1.95 25.38
C MET A 86 1.70 -0.72 26.04
N ILE A 87 0.79 -0.02 25.36
CA ILE A 87 0.07 1.13 25.95
C ILE A 87 -0.73 0.67 27.17
N GLY A 88 -1.52 -0.40 27.05
CA GLY A 88 -2.30 -0.91 28.19
C GLY A 88 -1.43 -1.35 29.37
N MET A 89 -0.24 -1.91 29.12
CA MET A 89 0.71 -2.26 30.17
C MET A 89 1.35 -1.04 30.86
N VAL A 90 1.63 0.02 30.12
CA VAL A 90 2.34 1.21 30.65
C VAL A 90 1.39 2.18 31.34
N GLU A 91 0.21 2.43 30.76
CA GLU A 91 -0.74 3.42 31.26
C GLU A 91 -1.77 2.82 32.21
N GLY A 92 -1.87 1.48 32.29
CA GLY A 92 -2.89 0.78 33.07
C GLY A 92 -4.31 0.93 32.51
N ASP A 93 -4.42 1.44 31.29
CA ASP A 93 -5.67 1.65 30.57
C ASP A 93 -5.94 0.46 29.63
N GLU A 94 -6.92 -0.37 29.99
CA GLU A 94 -7.33 -1.52 29.18
C GLU A 94 -8.03 -1.13 27.87
N GLU A 95 -8.50 0.11 27.71
CA GLU A 95 -9.18 0.54 26.48
C GLU A 95 -8.28 0.40 25.25
N ALA A 96 -7.01 0.80 25.36
CA ALA A 96 -6.03 0.66 24.28
C ALA A 96 -5.78 -0.80 23.90
N PHE A 97 -5.87 -1.72 24.87
CA PHE A 97 -5.72 -3.16 24.64
C PHE A 97 -6.85 -3.73 23.76
N PHE A 98 -8.06 -3.19 23.84
CA PHE A 98 -9.19 -3.62 23.01
C PHE A 98 -9.34 -2.85 21.70
N ILE A 99 -9.11 -1.53 21.73
CA ILE A 99 -9.32 -0.65 20.57
C ILE A 99 -8.27 -0.90 19.49
N MET A 100 -7.01 -1.06 19.86
CA MET A 100 -5.92 -1.19 18.88
C MET A 100 -5.99 -2.48 18.05
N PRO A 101 -6.32 -3.66 18.62
CA PRO A 101 -6.63 -4.85 17.82
C PRO A 101 -7.83 -4.68 16.89
N ALA A 102 -8.87 -3.93 17.29
CA ALA A 102 -10.01 -3.65 16.42
C ALA A 102 -9.58 -2.81 15.20
N ILE A 103 -8.70 -1.83 15.39
CA ILE A 103 -8.11 -1.04 14.30
C ILE A 103 -7.17 -1.91 13.46
N ALA A 104 -6.38 -2.79 14.08
CA ALA A 104 -5.47 -3.71 13.41
C ALA A 104 -6.18 -4.73 12.52
N ALA A 105 -7.46 -5.06 12.82
CA ALA A 105 -8.24 -6.00 12.04
C ALA A 105 -8.42 -5.55 10.57
N PHE A 106 -8.50 -4.24 10.31
CA PHE A 106 -8.62 -3.71 8.95
C PHE A 106 -7.43 -4.08 8.06
N PRO A 107 -6.18 -3.65 8.36
CA PRO A 107 -5.03 -4.10 7.59
C PRO A 107 -4.80 -5.60 7.73
N GLY A 108 -5.12 -6.23 8.86
CA GLY A 108 -4.95 -7.66 9.07
C GLY A 108 -5.74 -8.51 8.06
N PHE A 109 -7.04 -8.27 7.94
CA PHE A 109 -7.87 -9.03 7.00
C PHE A 109 -7.56 -8.73 5.54
N ILE A 110 -7.28 -7.46 5.19
CA ILE A 110 -6.84 -7.12 3.83
C ILE A 110 -5.52 -7.84 3.51
N GLY A 111 -4.60 -7.87 4.47
CA GLY A 111 -3.33 -8.58 4.38
C GLY A 111 -3.51 -10.07 4.11
N LEU A 112 -4.38 -10.74 4.89
CA LEU A 112 -4.70 -12.16 4.71
C LEU A 112 -5.23 -12.46 3.30
N VAL A 113 -6.15 -11.64 2.79
CA VAL A 113 -6.73 -11.82 1.44
C VAL A 113 -5.66 -11.66 0.36
N LEU A 114 -4.84 -10.62 0.45
CA LEU A 114 -3.77 -10.36 -0.52
C LEU A 114 -2.69 -11.46 -0.51
N VAL A 115 -2.34 -11.99 0.67
CA VAL A 115 -1.45 -13.16 0.78
C VAL A 115 -2.09 -14.39 0.13
N GLY A 116 -3.37 -14.64 0.37
CA GLY A 116 -4.11 -15.73 -0.25
C GLY A 116 -4.11 -15.65 -1.78
N PHE A 117 -4.35 -14.47 -2.35
CA PHE A 117 -4.25 -14.25 -3.80
C PHE A 117 -2.82 -14.41 -4.32
N GLY A 118 -1.82 -13.90 -3.58
CA GLY A 118 -0.42 -14.09 -3.93
C GLY A 118 -0.02 -15.57 -4.03
N LEU A 119 -0.42 -16.39 -3.05
CA LEU A 119 -0.08 -17.81 -3.00
C LEU A 119 -0.82 -18.62 -4.08
N THR A 120 -2.09 -18.29 -4.36
CA THR A 120 -2.90 -19.00 -5.37
C THR A 120 -2.51 -18.64 -6.81
N ASN A 121 -2.18 -17.37 -7.07
CA ASN A 121 -1.67 -16.94 -8.37
C ASN A 121 -0.25 -17.45 -8.66
N GLY A 122 0.56 -17.73 -7.63
CA GLY A 122 1.84 -18.43 -7.77
C GLY A 122 1.65 -19.87 -8.25
N LYS A 123 0.77 -20.63 -7.58
CA LYS A 123 0.53 -22.06 -7.89
C LYS A 123 -0.01 -22.33 -9.29
N LYS A 124 -0.93 -21.50 -9.79
CA LYS A 124 -1.50 -21.65 -11.15
C LYS A 124 -0.46 -21.57 -12.28
N LYS A 125 0.75 -21.13 -11.99
CA LYS A 125 1.82 -20.91 -12.97
C LYS A 125 2.88 -22.02 -12.96
N ASP A 126 2.95 -22.81 -11.89
CA ASP A 126 3.82 -24.00 -11.83
C ASP A 126 3.17 -25.21 -12.52
N GLU A 127 1.86 -25.14 -12.79
CA GLU A 127 1.06 -26.18 -13.46
C GLU A 127 0.79 -25.93 -14.95
N ALA A 128 1.33 -24.84 -15.53
CA ALA A 128 1.14 -24.43 -16.93
C ALA A 128 2.48 -24.24 -17.65
#